data_AF-K1RJG8-F1
#
_entry.id   AF-K1RJG8-F1
#
_cell.length_a   1.000
_cell.length_b   1.000
_cell.length_c   1.000
_cell.angle_alpha   90.00
_cell.angle_beta   90.00
_cell.angle_gamma   90.00
#
_symmetry.space_group_name_H-M   'P 1'
#
loop_
_entity.id
_entity.type
_entity.pdbx_description
1 polymer ?
#
loop_
_entity_poly.entity_id
_entity_poly.type
_entity_poly.pdbx_seq_one_letter_code
_entity_poly.pdbx_strand_id
1 'polypeptide(L)'
;MKNPEHDIVSTLKGPDFPGGGFILQDENELRRIYATGRGSVKVRSKYIYDKTANCIEVTEIPPTTTIEAIIDKIVEQVKLGKLKEISDVRDESDLSGLKITIDLKRGQDSEAVMKKLFRITPLQDVFSCNFNILVGGMPKVMGVAEILEQWTDFRITCVKRKTKFELARKKEKLHLLTGLKKILLDIDKAIKIIRETEDDAEVVPNLMIGFGIDETQAE
;
A
#
# COMPACT_ATOMS: atom_id res chain seq x y z
N MET A 1 -11.57 -11.21 11.06
CA MET A 1 -11.95 -9.80 11.37
C MET A 1 -12.72 -9.72 12.69
N LYS A 2 -12.79 -8.56 13.36
CA LYS A 2 -13.61 -8.42 14.58
C LYS A 2 -15.12 -8.57 14.31
N ASN A 3 -15.58 -8.12 13.14
CA ASN A 3 -16.93 -8.33 12.64
C ASN A 3 -16.84 -8.90 11.21
N PRO A 4 -17.19 -10.18 10.99
CA PRO A 4 -17.20 -10.79 9.66
C PRO A 4 -18.29 -10.24 8.73
N GLU A 5 -19.38 -9.69 9.26
CA GLU A 5 -20.51 -9.15 8.49
C GLU A 5 -20.38 -7.64 8.21
N HIS A 6 -19.22 -7.06 8.49
CA HIS A 6 -18.99 -5.63 8.29
C HIS A 6 -19.09 -5.25 6.81
N ASP A 7 -19.91 -4.24 6.48
CA ASP A 7 -19.96 -3.69 5.13
C ASP A 7 -18.65 -2.94 4.84
N ILE A 8 -17.78 -3.55 4.05
CA ILE A 8 -16.47 -2.99 3.68
C ILE A 8 -16.62 -1.62 3.01
N VAL A 9 -17.69 -1.39 2.22
CA VAL A 9 -17.90 -0.11 1.51
C VAL A 9 -18.18 1.05 2.48
N SER A 10 -18.61 0.75 3.72
CA SER A 10 -18.74 1.77 4.76
C SER A 10 -17.39 2.40 5.14
N THR A 11 -16.29 1.64 5.02
CA THR A 11 -14.94 2.04 5.46
C THR A 11 -14.01 2.31 4.29
N LEU A 12 -14.00 1.42 3.29
CA LEU A 12 -13.23 1.57 2.06
C LEU A 12 -14.18 2.05 0.95
N LYS A 13 -14.16 3.35 0.66
CA LYS A 13 -15.14 3.97 -0.25
C LYS A 13 -14.91 3.70 -1.73
N GLY A 14 -13.72 3.27 -2.10
CA GLY A 14 -13.31 3.08 -3.47
C GLY A 14 -11.78 3.02 -3.58
N PRO A 15 -11.26 2.71 -4.77
CA PRO A 15 -9.88 2.98 -5.12
C PRO A 15 -9.53 4.45 -4.96
N ASP A 16 -8.30 4.73 -4.52
CA ASP A 16 -7.72 6.07 -4.50
C ASP A 16 -6.56 6.09 -5.49
N PHE A 17 -6.76 6.76 -6.63
CA PHE A 17 -5.79 6.77 -7.72
C PHE A 17 -4.82 7.94 -7.56
N PRO A 18 -3.50 7.73 -7.74
CA PRO A 18 -2.51 8.78 -7.53
C PRO A 18 -2.66 9.97 -8.49
N GLY A 19 -3.17 9.73 -9.71
CA GLY A 19 -3.49 10.78 -10.69
C GLY A 19 -4.86 11.44 -10.49
N GLY A 20 -5.57 11.05 -9.42
CA GLY A 20 -6.92 11.52 -9.11
C GLY A 20 -7.99 10.98 -10.06
N GLY A 21 -8.89 11.86 -10.47
CA GLY A 21 -10.09 11.59 -11.24
C GLY A 21 -11.34 11.48 -10.38
N PHE A 22 -12.47 11.39 -11.05
CA PHE A 22 -13.77 11.10 -10.47
C PHE A 22 -14.20 9.68 -10.80
N ILE A 23 -14.45 8.89 -9.77
CA ILE A 23 -15.03 7.57 -9.91
C ILE A 23 -16.55 7.72 -10.08
N LEU A 24 -17.07 7.13 -11.15
CA LEU A 24 -18.49 7.15 -11.52
C LEU A 24 -19.07 5.75 -11.37
N GLN A 25 -19.19 5.30 -10.13
CA GLN A 25 -19.59 3.93 -9.81
C GLN A 25 -20.81 3.92 -8.90
N ASP A 26 -21.74 3.01 -9.17
CA ASP A 26 -22.78 2.65 -8.23
C ASP A 26 -22.20 1.88 -7.03
N GLU A 27 -22.73 2.12 -5.84
CA GLU A 27 -22.22 1.51 -4.61
C GLU A 27 -22.40 -0.02 -4.62
N ASN A 28 -23.47 -0.54 -5.24
CA ASN A 28 -23.69 -1.99 -5.34
C ASN A 28 -22.68 -2.67 -6.26
N GLU A 29 -22.28 -1.97 -7.33
CA GLU A 29 -21.22 -2.44 -8.21
C GLU A 29 -19.88 -2.52 -7.46
N LEU A 30 -19.57 -1.51 -6.63
CA LEU A 30 -18.38 -1.53 -5.79
C LEU A 30 -18.43 -2.68 -4.77
N ARG A 31 -19.58 -2.93 -4.12
CA ARG A 31 -19.78 -4.09 -3.25
C ARG A 31 -19.51 -5.40 -3.99
N ARG A 32 -19.98 -5.54 -5.23
CA ARG A 32 -19.72 -6.73 -6.05
C ARG A 32 -18.24 -6.90 -6.36
N ILE A 33 -17.54 -5.82 -6.71
CA ILE A 33 -16.09 -5.85 -6.95
C ILE A 33 -15.37 -6.28 -5.67
N TYR A 34 -15.75 -5.73 -4.52
CA TYR A 34 -15.14 -6.10 -3.24
C TYR A 34 -15.45 -7.52 -2.78
N ALA A 35 -16.61 -8.07 -3.13
CA ALA A 35 -16.95 -9.46 -2.83
C ALA A 35 -16.22 -10.45 -3.74
N THR A 36 -16.11 -10.14 -5.04
CA THR A 36 -15.64 -11.11 -6.06
C THR A 36 -14.20 -10.91 -6.51
N GLY A 37 -13.64 -9.72 -6.28
CA GLY A 37 -12.35 -9.31 -6.82
C GLY A 37 -12.35 -9.01 -8.32
N ARG A 38 -13.52 -9.02 -8.97
CA ARG A 38 -13.69 -8.78 -10.41
C ARG A 38 -14.70 -7.68 -10.68
N GLY A 39 -14.42 -6.89 -11.70
CA GLY A 39 -15.36 -5.93 -12.27
C GLY A 39 -14.59 -4.79 -12.91
N SER A 40 -15.20 -3.61 -12.99
CA SER A 40 -14.53 -2.46 -13.57
C SER A 40 -15.10 -1.17 -13.01
N VAL A 41 -14.25 -0.15 -12.88
CA VAL A 41 -14.61 1.17 -12.37
C VAL A 41 -14.50 2.20 -13.47
N LYS A 42 -15.56 2.99 -13.68
CA LYS A 42 -15.48 4.14 -14.59
C LYS A 42 -14.78 5.30 -13.90
N VAL A 43 -13.76 5.84 -14.54
CA VAL A 43 -12.98 6.98 -14.05
C VAL A 43 -13.08 8.11 -15.08
N ARG A 44 -13.33 9.33 -14.60
CA ARG A 44 -13.46 10.53 -15.42
C ARG A 44 -12.43 11.57 -14.98
N SER A 45 -11.88 12.31 -15.93
CA SER A 45 -11.03 13.47 -15.67
C SER A 45 -11.73 14.56 -14.83
N LYS A 46 -10.94 15.31 -14.06
CA LYS A 46 -11.39 16.59 -13.49
C LYS A 46 -11.03 17.72 -14.44
N TYR A 47 -11.95 18.67 -14.59
CA TYR A 47 -11.75 19.81 -15.45
C TYR A 47 -12.39 21.07 -14.89
N ILE A 48 -11.90 22.22 -15.34
CA ILE A 48 -12.42 23.55 -15.07
C ILE A 48 -12.64 24.22 -16.42
N TYR A 49 -13.69 25.02 -16.56
CA TYR A 49 -13.92 25.83 -17.75
C TYR A 49 -13.57 27.28 -17.46
N ASP A 50 -12.59 27.83 -18.17
CA ASP A 50 -12.27 29.25 -18.15
C ASP A 50 -13.09 29.99 -19.21
N LYS A 51 -14.05 30.79 -18.74
CA LYS A 51 -14.93 31.62 -19.59
C LYS A 51 -14.19 32.77 -20.29
N THR A 52 -13.12 33.28 -19.69
CA THR A 52 -12.38 34.44 -20.22
C THR A 52 -11.50 34.01 -21.38
N ALA A 53 -10.79 32.90 -21.21
CA ALA A 53 -9.97 32.29 -22.26
C ALA A 53 -10.78 31.41 -23.24
N ASN A 54 -12.01 31.06 -22.88
CA ASN A 54 -12.87 30.12 -23.62
C ASN A 54 -12.19 28.76 -23.85
N CYS A 55 -11.60 28.21 -22.80
CA CYS A 55 -10.88 26.94 -22.83
C CYS A 55 -11.30 26.03 -21.66
N ILE A 56 -11.10 24.73 -21.86
CA ILE A 56 -11.29 23.71 -20.82
C ILE A 56 -9.90 23.29 -20.33
N GLU A 57 -9.69 23.39 -19.02
CA GLU A 57 -8.46 22.99 -18.36
C GLU A 57 -8.70 21.67 -17.63
N VAL A 58 -8.08 20.59 -18.09
CA VAL A 58 -8.12 19.28 -17.44
C VAL A 58 -6.95 19.19 -16.46
N THR A 59 -7.26 18.91 -15.19
CA THR A 59 -6.27 18.90 -14.10
C THR A 59 -5.97 17.51 -13.56
N GLU A 60 -6.85 16.54 -13.83
CA GLU A 60 -6.68 15.14 -13.44
C GLU A 60 -7.20 14.24 -14.56
N ILE A 61 -6.55 13.09 -14.77
CA ILE A 61 -6.90 12.14 -15.84
C ILE A 61 -7.07 10.72 -15.29
N PRO A 62 -7.80 9.83 -15.98
CA PRO A 62 -7.88 8.43 -15.58
C PRO A 62 -6.49 7.76 -15.49
N PRO A 63 -6.29 6.84 -14.55
CA PRO A 63 -5.01 6.13 -14.36
C PRO A 63 -4.67 5.16 -15.51
N THR A 64 -5.60 4.94 -16.44
CA THR A 64 -5.47 4.03 -17.59
C THR A 64 -4.82 4.69 -18.81
N THR A 65 -4.52 5.99 -18.77
CA THR A 65 -4.09 6.76 -19.92
C THR A 65 -2.99 7.75 -19.57
N THR A 66 -2.43 8.41 -20.59
CA THR A 66 -1.40 9.45 -20.47
C THR A 66 -1.87 10.74 -21.15
N ILE A 67 -1.19 11.86 -20.86
CA ILE A 67 -1.49 13.16 -21.48
C ILE A 67 -1.37 13.06 -23.00
N GLU A 68 -0.30 12.43 -23.48
CA GLU A 68 0.01 12.28 -24.90
C GLU A 68 -1.09 11.47 -25.60
N ALA A 69 -1.52 10.36 -24.99
CA ALA A 69 -2.58 9.51 -25.53
C ALA A 69 -3.93 10.25 -25.62
N ILE A 70 -4.23 11.13 -24.66
CA ILE A 70 -5.43 11.98 -24.70
C ILE A 70 -5.32 13.00 -25.82
N ILE A 71 -4.20 13.73 -25.91
CA ILE A 71 -3.98 14.78 -26.91
C ILE A 71 -4.01 14.18 -28.32
N ASP A 72 -3.30 13.09 -28.55
CA ASP A 72 -3.28 12.38 -29.82
C ASP A 72 -4.68 11.95 -30.25
N LYS A 73 -5.48 11.42 -29.30
CA LYS A 73 -6.85 11.03 -29.60
C LYS A 73 -7.73 12.22 -29.93
N ILE A 74 -7.59 13.34 -29.22
CA ILE A 74 -8.32 14.57 -29.52
C ILE A 74 -7.96 15.04 -30.94
N VAL A 75 -6.67 15.14 -31.27
CA VAL A 75 -6.19 15.56 -32.59
C VAL A 75 -6.69 14.63 -33.70
N GLU A 76 -6.68 13.31 -33.48
CA GLU A 76 -7.26 12.32 -34.39
C GLU A 76 -8.76 12.60 -34.63
N GLN A 77 -9.55 12.78 -33.57
CA GLN A 77 -10.98 13.03 -33.70
C GLN A 77 -11.30 14.40 -34.34
N VAL A 78 -10.44 15.40 -34.17
CA VAL A 78 -10.52 16.69 -34.88
C VAL A 78 -10.28 16.48 -36.38
N LYS A 79 -9.22 15.75 -36.77
CA LYS A 79 -8.89 15.43 -38.17
C LYS A 79 -10.00 14.64 -38.86
N LEU A 80 -10.64 13.73 -38.14
CA LEU A 80 -11.82 12.97 -38.62
C LEU A 80 -13.10 13.82 -38.72
N GLY A 81 -13.06 15.10 -38.33
CA GLY A 81 -14.21 15.99 -38.33
C GLY A 81 -15.27 15.62 -37.27
N LYS A 82 -14.91 14.78 -36.29
CA LYS A 82 -15.78 14.40 -35.17
C LYS A 82 -15.74 15.41 -34.04
N LEU A 83 -14.64 16.14 -33.84
CA LEU A 83 -14.52 17.24 -32.86
C LEU A 83 -14.28 18.57 -33.59
N LYS A 84 -15.33 19.10 -34.24
CA LYS A 84 -15.21 20.38 -34.96
C LYS A 84 -15.24 21.58 -34.03
N GLU A 85 -15.66 21.38 -32.78
CA GLU A 85 -15.86 22.39 -31.76
C GLU A 85 -14.54 22.87 -31.12
N ILE A 86 -13.48 22.07 -31.25
CA ILE A 86 -12.15 22.35 -30.68
C ILE A 86 -11.33 23.15 -31.69
N SER A 87 -10.64 24.20 -31.23
CA SER A 87 -9.68 24.96 -32.04
C SER A 87 -8.26 24.46 -31.86
N ASP A 88 -7.84 24.17 -30.63
CA ASP A 88 -6.49 23.71 -30.31
C ASP A 88 -6.47 22.88 -29.02
N VAL A 89 -5.42 22.10 -28.83
CA VAL A 89 -5.17 21.34 -27.60
C VAL A 89 -3.68 21.39 -27.25
N ARG A 90 -3.35 21.73 -26.01
CA ARG A 90 -1.98 21.90 -25.53
C ARG A 90 -1.75 21.17 -24.22
N ASP A 91 -0.56 20.62 -24.08
CA ASP A 91 -0.01 20.22 -22.79
C ASP A 91 0.65 21.44 -22.13
N GLU A 92 0.12 21.85 -20.99
CA GLU A 92 0.65 22.93 -20.14
C GLU A 92 1.10 22.37 -18.78
N SER A 93 1.38 21.07 -18.71
CA SER A 93 1.84 20.41 -17.49
C SER A 93 3.25 20.89 -17.11
N ASP A 94 3.43 21.20 -15.84
CA ASP A 94 4.69 21.70 -15.28
C ASP A 94 4.95 21.10 -13.88
N LEU A 95 5.88 21.69 -13.13
CA LEU A 95 6.19 21.25 -11.76
C LEU A 95 5.01 21.42 -10.78
N SER A 96 4.01 22.24 -11.12
CA SER A 96 2.81 22.47 -10.30
C SER A 96 1.73 21.40 -10.50
N GLY A 97 1.79 20.65 -11.62
CA GLY A 97 0.91 19.51 -11.85
C GLY A 97 0.54 19.31 -13.33
N LEU A 98 -0.36 18.35 -13.54
CA LEU A 98 -0.91 18.04 -14.85
C LEU A 98 -1.89 19.13 -15.27
N LYS A 99 -1.73 19.65 -16.49
CA LYS A 99 -2.66 20.60 -17.09
C LYS A 99 -2.76 20.38 -18.60
N ILE A 100 -3.94 20.01 -19.08
CA ILE A 100 -4.24 19.95 -20.51
C ILE A 100 -5.24 21.05 -20.83
N THR A 101 -4.89 21.95 -21.73
CA THR A 101 -5.73 23.07 -22.14
C THR A 101 -6.34 22.78 -23.50
N ILE A 102 -7.68 22.79 -23.57
CA ILE A 102 -8.46 22.53 -24.78
C ILE A 102 -9.21 23.81 -25.14
N ASP A 103 -8.80 24.48 -26.21
CA ASP A 103 -9.45 25.70 -26.66
C ASP A 103 -10.70 25.38 -27.47
N LEU A 104 -11.77 26.12 -27.19
CA LEU A 104 -13.05 25.98 -27.87
C LEU A 104 -13.21 27.05 -28.94
N LYS A 105 -13.86 26.68 -30.04
CA LYS A 105 -14.36 27.67 -31.01
C LYS A 105 -15.44 28.54 -30.36
N ARG A 106 -15.61 29.75 -30.91
CA ARG A 106 -16.60 30.71 -30.40
C ARG A 106 -18.02 30.13 -30.45
N GLY A 107 -18.80 30.41 -29.40
CA GLY A 107 -20.21 30.03 -29.30
C GLY A 107 -20.48 28.55 -29.05
N GLN A 108 -19.46 27.76 -28.69
CA GLN A 108 -19.64 26.36 -28.30
C GLN A 108 -19.99 26.24 -26.82
N ASP A 109 -20.90 25.33 -26.50
CA ASP A 109 -21.25 24.98 -25.12
C ASP A 109 -20.18 24.03 -24.55
N SER A 110 -19.45 24.48 -23.52
CA SER A 110 -18.35 23.73 -22.91
C SER A 110 -18.81 22.42 -22.27
N GLU A 111 -20.01 22.35 -21.70
CA GLU A 111 -20.53 21.11 -21.12
C GLU A 111 -20.87 20.08 -22.21
N ALA A 112 -21.45 20.53 -23.31
CA ALA A 112 -21.76 19.68 -24.44
C ALA A 112 -20.49 19.12 -25.08
N VAL A 113 -19.45 19.96 -25.23
CA VAL A 113 -18.15 19.52 -25.74
C VAL A 113 -17.50 18.51 -24.79
N MET A 114 -17.53 18.73 -23.46
CA MET A 114 -16.98 17.75 -22.52
C MET A 114 -17.73 16.43 -22.51
N LYS A 115 -19.06 16.43 -22.57
CA LYS A 115 -19.85 15.19 -22.70
C LYS A 115 -19.44 14.39 -23.95
N LYS A 116 -19.15 15.08 -25.04
CA LYS A 116 -18.67 14.46 -26.28
C LYS A 116 -17.25 13.93 -26.13
N LEU A 117 -16.34 14.72 -25.56
CA LEU A 117 -14.96 14.32 -25.26
C LEU A 117 -14.92 13.04 -24.41
N PHE A 118 -15.66 12.98 -23.30
CA PHE A 118 -15.76 11.78 -22.45
C PHE A 118 -16.26 10.52 -23.19
N ARG A 119 -16.99 10.67 -24.29
CA ARG A 119 -17.50 9.52 -25.04
C ARG A 119 -16.50 8.97 -26.05
N ILE A 120 -15.61 9.81 -26.57
CA ILE A 120 -14.76 9.46 -27.73
C ILE A 120 -13.26 9.62 -27.48
N THR A 121 -12.87 10.04 -26.28
CA THR A 121 -11.47 10.15 -25.85
C THR A 121 -11.25 9.49 -24.48
N PRO A 122 -9.99 9.21 -24.11
CA PRO A 122 -9.65 8.61 -22.81
C PRO A 122 -9.87 9.54 -21.60
N LEU A 123 -10.43 10.74 -21.78
CA LEU A 123 -10.81 11.63 -20.66
C LEU A 123 -11.87 11.01 -19.75
N GLN A 124 -12.56 9.97 -20.21
CA GLN A 124 -13.30 9.07 -19.36
C GLN A 124 -13.04 7.65 -19.83
N ASP A 125 -12.59 6.80 -18.93
CA ASP A 125 -12.18 5.45 -19.26
C ASP A 125 -12.58 4.45 -18.15
N VAL A 126 -12.42 3.16 -18.44
CA VAL A 126 -12.80 2.06 -17.58
C VAL A 126 -11.55 1.39 -17.01
N PHE A 127 -11.35 1.51 -15.70
CA PHE A 127 -10.32 0.78 -14.98
C PHE A 127 -10.81 -0.64 -14.66
N SER A 128 -10.20 -1.66 -15.26
CA SER A 128 -10.55 -3.06 -15.00
C SER A 128 -9.99 -3.54 -13.66
N CYS A 129 -10.83 -4.17 -12.84
CA CYS A 129 -10.45 -4.74 -11.56
C CYS A 129 -10.36 -6.27 -11.68
N ASN A 130 -9.19 -6.83 -11.37
CA ASN A 130 -8.97 -8.27 -11.25
C ASN A 130 -7.94 -8.55 -10.15
N PHE A 131 -8.41 -8.88 -8.95
CA PHE A 131 -7.58 -9.08 -7.77
C PHE A 131 -7.01 -10.50 -7.74
N ASN A 132 -6.09 -10.79 -8.67
CA ASN A 132 -5.39 -12.06 -8.74
C ASN A 132 -4.15 -12.04 -7.84
N ILE A 133 -4.11 -12.88 -6.81
CA ILE A 133 -3.10 -12.88 -5.75
C ILE A 133 -2.56 -14.29 -5.55
N LEU A 134 -1.26 -14.40 -5.25
CA LEU A 134 -0.63 -15.66 -4.89
C LEU A 134 -0.87 -16.00 -3.42
N VAL A 135 -1.59 -17.09 -3.16
CA VAL A 135 -1.80 -17.64 -1.82
C VAL A 135 -1.24 -19.04 -1.78
N GLY A 136 -0.26 -19.27 -0.89
CA GLY A 136 0.43 -20.57 -0.79
C GLY A 136 1.14 -20.99 -2.08
N GLY A 137 1.53 -20.05 -2.93
CA GLY A 137 2.18 -20.32 -4.22
C GLY A 137 1.21 -20.56 -5.39
N MET A 138 -0.11 -20.52 -5.16
CA MET A 138 -1.11 -20.67 -6.22
C MET A 138 -1.88 -19.36 -6.46
N PRO A 139 -2.14 -18.99 -7.73
CA PRO A 139 -2.93 -17.81 -8.04
C PRO A 139 -4.40 -18.04 -7.69
N LYS A 140 -5.01 -17.10 -6.96
CA LYS A 140 -6.42 -17.10 -6.61
C LYS A 140 -6.99 -15.69 -6.83
N VAL A 141 -8.15 -15.62 -7.45
CA VAL A 141 -8.94 -14.38 -7.50
C VAL A 141 -9.79 -14.28 -6.24
N MET A 142 -9.74 -13.14 -5.57
CA MET A 142 -10.35 -12.96 -4.26
C MET A 142 -10.90 -11.55 -4.05
N GLY A 143 -11.97 -11.46 -3.26
CA GLY A 143 -12.51 -10.19 -2.80
C GLY A 143 -11.64 -9.53 -1.72
N VAL A 144 -11.92 -8.25 -1.44
CA VAL A 144 -11.20 -7.45 -0.43
C VAL A 144 -11.25 -8.09 0.96
N ALA A 145 -12.38 -8.72 1.33
CA ALA A 145 -12.51 -9.40 2.61
C ALA A 145 -11.44 -10.49 2.80
N GLU A 146 -11.34 -11.39 1.83
CA GLU A 146 -10.36 -12.49 1.85
C GLU A 146 -8.92 -11.95 1.85
N ILE A 147 -8.65 -10.87 1.09
CA ILE A 147 -7.32 -10.23 1.05
C ILE A 147 -6.93 -9.72 2.43
N LEU A 148 -7.84 -9.02 3.12
CA LEU A 148 -7.59 -8.49 4.45
C LEU A 148 -7.39 -9.59 5.49
N GLU A 149 -8.07 -10.73 5.34
CA GLU A 149 -7.84 -11.90 6.19
C GLU A 149 -6.44 -12.49 5.99
N GLN A 150 -6.05 -12.74 4.74
CA GLN A 150 -4.70 -13.23 4.42
C GLN A 150 -3.61 -12.28 4.93
N TRP A 151 -3.82 -10.97 4.76
CA TRP A 151 -2.91 -9.96 5.31
C TRP A 151 -2.84 -10.00 6.84
N THR A 152 -3.98 -10.15 7.50
CA THR A 152 -4.05 -10.21 8.97
C THR A 152 -3.32 -11.45 9.51
N ASP A 153 -3.52 -12.61 8.90
CA ASP A 153 -2.85 -13.86 9.27
C ASP A 153 -1.32 -13.76 9.11
N PHE A 154 -0.89 -13.15 8.00
CA PHE A 154 0.52 -12.82 7.79
C PHE A 154 1.06 -11.91 8.90
N ARG A 155 0.36 -10.82 9.22
CA ARG A 155 0.76 -9.88 10.27
C ARG A 155 0.83 -10.53 11.66
N ILE A 156 -0.15 -11.37 12.01
CA ILE A 156 -0.13 -12.14 13.26
C ILE A 156 1.12 -13.02 13.32
N THR A 157 1.46 -13.69 12.22
CA THR A 157 2.64 -14.55 12.14
C THR A 157 3.93 -13.75 12.32
N CYS A 158 4.05 -12.58 11.69
CA CYS A 158 5.19 -11.68 11.87
C CYS A 158 5.35 -11.24 13.34
N VAL A 159 4.25 -10.83 13.98
CA VAL A 159 4.26 -10.42 15.38
C VAL A 159 4.67 -11.57 16.28
N LYS A 160 4.09 -12.77 16.10
CA LYS A 160 4.47 -13.98 16.86
C LYS A 160 5.97 -14.29 16.74
N ARG A 161 6.52 -14.23 15.51
CA ARG A 161 7.95 -14.46 15.26
C ARG A 161 8.81 -13.42 15.98
N LYS A 162 8.47 -12.14 15.86
CA LYS A 162 9.16 -11.05 16.56
C LYS A 162 9.13 -11.23 18.07
N THR A 163 7.95 -11.47 18.64
CA THR A 163 7.79 -11.66 20.09
C THR A 163 8.55 -12.89 20.59
N LYS A 164 8.55 -14.00 19.83
CA LYS A 164 9.32 -15.20 20.19
C LYS A 164 10.83 -14.92 20.21
N PHE A 165 11.33 -14.19 19.21
CA PHE A 165 12.73 -13.78 19.15
C PHE A 165 13.11 -12.87 20.33
N GLU A 166 12.29 -11.85 20.63
CA GLU A 166 12.54 -10.96 21.76
C GLU A 166 12.49 -11.71 23.09
N LEU A 167 11.50 -12.61 23.27
CA LEU A 167 11.40 -13.45 24.46
C LEU A 167 12.63 -14.33 24.66
N ALA A 168 13.15 -14.96 23.58
CA ALA A 168 14.35 -15.78 23.66
C ALA A 168 15.55 -14.96 24.16
N ARG A 169 15.81 -13.79 23.56
CA ARG A 169 16.88 -12.89 24.00
C ARG A 169 16.72 -12.40 25.44
N LYS A 170 15.49 -12.13 25.87
CA LYS A 170 15.21 -11.72 27.25
C LYS A 170 15.41 -12.87 28.23
N LYS A 171 15.05 -14.11 27.85
CA LYS A 171 15.32 -15.31 28.64
C LYS A 171 16.81 -15.59 28.77
N GLU A 172 17.57 -15.52 27.68
CA GLU A 172 19.04 -15.63 27.69
C GLU A 172 19.67 -14.59 28.63
N LYS A 173 19.22 -13.33 28.53
CA LYS A 173 19.70 -12.27 29.42
C LYS A 173 19.31 -12.51 30.89
N LEU A 174 18.08 -12.94 31.15
CA LEU A 174 17.61 -13.28 32.50
C LEU A 174 18.41 -14.44 33.09
N HIS A 175 18.72 -15.43 32.25
CA HIS A 175 19.54 -16.59 32.62
C HIS A 175 20.91 -16.15 33.13
N LEU A 176 21.64 -15.35 32.36
CA LEU A 176 22.94 -14.80 32.76
C LEU A 176 22.84 -13.97 34.05
N LEU A 177 21.85 -13.07 34.14
CA LEU A 177 21.67 -12.23 35.33
C LEU A 177 21.35 -13.03 36.59
N THR A 178 20.70 -14.19 36.45
CA THR A 178 20.41 -15.09 37.59
C THR A 178 21.67 -15.77 38.10
N GLY A 179 22.58 -16.17 37.20
CA GLY A 179 23.91 -16.68 37.57
C GLY A 179 24.73 -15.62 38.30
N LEU A 180 24.84 -14.42 37.72
CA LEU A 180 25.54 -13.29 38.34
C LEU A 180 24.98 -12.92 39.72
N LYS A 181 23.66 -12.97 39.90
CA LYS A 181 23.03 -12.75 41.21
C LYS A 181 23.48 -13.77 42.25
N LYS A 182 23.59 -15.06 41.91
CA LYS A 182 24.07 -16.10 42.83
C LYS A 182 25.52 -15.87 43.23
N ILE A 183 26.37 -15.50 42.27
CA ILE A 183 27.78 -15.19 42.52
C ILE A 183 27.92 -13.96 43.43
N LEU A 184 27.14 -12.90 43.16
CA LEU A 184 27.20 -11.66 43.94
C LEU A 184 26.82 -11.85 45.42
N LEU A 185 25.99 -12.85 45.74
CA LEU A 185 25.63 -13.17 47.13
C LEU A 185 26.82 -13.69 47.95
N ASP A 186 27.83 -14.28 47.30
CA ASP A 186 29.05 -14.79 47.94
C ASP A 186 30.25 -14.65 46.99
N ILE A 187 30.62 -13.39 46.74
CA ILE A 187 31.69 -13.05 45.78
C ILE A 187 33.07 -13.51 46.24
N ASP A 188 33.30 -13.55 47.55
CA ASP A 188 34.57 -13.99 48.13
C ASP A 188 34.81 -15.48 47.85
N LYS A 189 33.76 -16.31 47.93
CA LYS A 189 33.83 -17.73 47.54
C LYS A 189 34.14 -17.88 46.05
N ALA A 190 33.59 -17.04 45.17
CA ALA A 190 33.88 -17.09 43.75
C ALA A 190 35.35 -16.72 43.46
N ILE A 191 35.85 -15.66 44.09
CA ILE A 191 37.26 -15.25 43.97
C ILE A 191 38.19 -16.36 44.48
N LYS A 192 37.84 -17.01 45.59
CA LYS A 192 38.60 -18.14 46.14
C LYS A 192 38.67 -19.30 45.16
N ILE A 193 37.53 -19.72 44.60
CA ILE A 193 37.47 -20.80 43.60
C ILE A 193 38.36 -20.46 42.39
N ILE A 194 38.27 -19.24 41.86
CA ILE A 194 39.08 -18.82 40.70
C ILE A 194 40.59 -18.81 41.04
N ARG A 195 40.97 -18.35 42.24
CA ARG A 195 42.38 -18.25 42.65
C ARG A 195 43.02 -19.59 43.02
N GLU A 196 42.25 -20.52 43.56
CA GLU A 196 42.73 -21.82 44.03
C GLU A 196 42.64 -22.92 42.96
N THR A 197 41.98 -22.65 41.83
CA THR A 197 41.97 -23.57 40.69
C THR A 197 43.29 -23.47 39.93
N GLU A 198 44.01 -24.60 39.80
CA GLU A 198 45.34 -24.64 39.17
C GLU A 198 45.32 -24.64 37.64
N ASP A 199 44.26 -25.20 37.03
CA ASP A 199 44.07 -25.25 35.58
C ASP A 199 42.90 -24.36 35.16
N ASP A 200 43.14 -23.40 34.26
CA ASP A 200 42.11 -22.50 33.74
C ASP A 200 40.91 -23.25 33.15
N ALA A 201 41.12 -24.47 32.61
CA ALA A 201 40.04 -25.31 32.09
C ALA A 201 39.06 -25.80 33.18
N GLU A 202 39.50 -25.87 34.44
CA GLU A 202 38.69 -26.37 35.56
C GLU A 202 37.92 -25.24 36.29
N VAL A 203 38.16 -23.97 35.95
CA VAL A 203 37.52 -22.82 36.60
C VAL A 203 36.01 -22.82 36.37
N VAL A 204 35.57 -23.02 35.14
CA VAL A 204 34.13 -23.08 34.77
C VAL A 204 33.43 -24.26 35.46
N PRO A 205 33.93 -25.51 35.38
CA PRO A 205 33.38 -26.64 36.16
C PRO A 205 33.29 -26.38 37.67
N ASN A 206 34.33 -25.80 38.27
CA ASN A 206 34.36 -25.52 39.71
C ASN A 206 33.36 -24.43 40.11
N LEU A 207 33.16 -23.40 39.28
CA LEU A 207 32.13 -22.37 39.49
C LEU A 207 30.72 -22.95 39.34
N MET A 208 30.49 -23.82 38.35
CA MET A 208 29.22 -24.52 38.16
C MET A 208 28.84 -25.34 39.39
N ILE A 209 29.78 -26.13 39.93
CA ILE A 209 29.56 -26.93 41.14
C ILE A 209 29.38 -26.02 42.37
N GLY A 210 30.22 -25.01 42.52
CA GLY A 210 30.27 -24.13 43.70
C GLY A 210 29.02 -23.27 43.90
N PHE A 211 28.35 -22.89 42.80
CA PHE A 211 27.17 -22.01 42.80
C PHE A 211 25.90 -22.66 42.21
N GLY A 212 25.98 -23.89 41.72
CA GLY A 212 24.88 -24.59 41.06
C GLY A 212 24.36 -23.80 39.85
N ILE A 213 25.29 -23.29 39.05
CA ILE A 213 25.04 -22.55 37.80
C ILE A 213 25.43 -23.43 36.61
N ASP A 214 24.92 -23.14 35.43
CA ASP A 214 25.32 -23.87 34.23
C ASP A 214 26.54 -23.24 33.55
N GLU A 215 27.04 -23.91 32.52
CA GLU A 215 28.23 -23.53 31.77
C GLU A 215 28.10 -22.11 31.21
N THR A 216 26.96 -21.78 30.58
CA THR A 216 26.71 -20.44 30.01
C THR A 216 26.67 -19.33 31.06
N GLN A 217 26.32 -19.65 32.32
CA GLN A 217 26.37 -18.71 33.44
C GLN A 217 27.76 -18.58 34.07
N ALA A 218 28.58 -19.62 33.95
CA ALA A 218 29.91 -19.71 34.55
C ALA A 218 31.03 -19.23 33.63
N GLU A 219 30.82 -19.31 32.31
CA GLU A 219 31.64 -18.70 31.25
C GLU A 219 31.53 -17.16 31.25
#